data_AF-A0A9D6A3E7-F1
#
_entry.id   AF-A0A9D6A3E7-F1
#
_cell.length_a   1.000
_cell.length_b   1.000
_cell.length_c   1.000
_cell.angle_alpha   90.00
_cell.angle_beta   90.00
_cell.angle_gamma   90.00
#
_symmetry.space_group_name_H-M   'P 1'
#
loop_
_entity.id
_entity.type
_entity.pdbx_description
1 polymer ?
#
loop_
_entity_poly.entity_id
_entity_poly.type
_entity_poly.pdbx_seq_one_letter_code
_entity_poly.pdbx_strand_id
1 'polypeptide(L)'
;MGLKVTFAPKIIVGKAGSGMHVHTKIVDKNGINQYVDKAGHLTATAHKAVAGMMSLAASLTAFGNTNPTSYLRLVPHQEAPTTVCWGDRNRSALVRVPLGWSADVDMCSIINPLEKPSSKRYTNKQTIEFRASDGSANIYLLLAGICTAVRHGFEIDNAEQLAKDTYVAVNIHKDEFAGTVAHLDSLPASCVASAERLRQHRAIYEARGVFDPVTIDMLIRNLEAYQDTDLRAKAQADPKFLKELVDRYFYC
;
A
#
# COMPACT_ATOMS: atom_id res chain seq x y z
N MET A 1 -22.00 4.15 -26.43
CA MET A 1 -20.87 3.20 -26.42
C MET A 1 -21.22 2.08 -25.44
N GLY A 2 -21.56 0.88 -25.92
CA GLY A 2 -21.99 -0.26 -25.08
C GLY A 2 -20.83 -0.93 -24.33
N LEU A 3 -19.98 -0.16 -23.66
CA LEU A 3 -18.81 -0.63 -22.92
C LEU A 3 -19.14 -0.79 -21.43
N LYS A 4 -18.54 -1.79 -20.79
CA LYS A 4 -18.58 -1.98 -19.32
C LYS A 4 -17.20 -1.63 -18.74
N VAL A 5 -17.20 -0.80 -17.70
CA VAL A 5 -15.99 -0.41 -16.96
C VAL A 5 -16.09 -0.96 -15.54
N THR A 6 -14.97 -1.36 -14.97
CA THR A 6 -14.87 -1.95 -13.63
C THR A 6 -13.61 -1.46 -12.92
N PHE A 7 -13.71 -1.33 -11.59
CA PHE A 7 -12.59 -1.11 -10.69
C PHE A 7 -12.22 -2.37 -9.89
N ALA A 8 -12.80 -3.52 -10.24
CA ALA A 8 -12.55 -4.79 -9.58
C ALA A 8 -11.04 -5.09 -9.54
N PRO A 9 -10.49 -5.48 -8.39
CA PRO A 9 -9.05 -5.64 -8.21
C PRO A 9 -8.42 -6.68 -9.15
N LYS A 10 -9.17 -7.75 -9.44
CA LYS A 10 -8.74 -8.83 -10.31
C LYS A 10 -9.94 -9.40 -11.07
N ILE A 11 -9.85 -9.41 -12.40
CA ILE A 11 -10.87 -9.98 -13.28
C ILE A 11 -10.37 -11.18 -14.09
N ILE A 12 -9.05 -11.31 -14.28
CA ILE A 12 -8.42 -12.38 -15.06
C ILE A 12 -7.18 -12.87 -14.31
N VAL A 13 -7.09 -14.19 -14.08
CA VAL A 13 -5.90 -14.82 -13.48
C VAL A 13 -4.73 -14.79 -14.46
N GLY A 14 -3.52 -14.51 -13.95
CA GLY A 14 -2.29 -14.42 -14.75
C GLY A 14 -2.12 -13.12 -15.53
N LYS A 15 -3.08 -12.18 -15.47
CA LYS A 15 -2.93 -10.81 -16.00
C LYS A 15 -2.76 -9.81 -14.86
N ALA A 16 -2.26 -8.61 -15.15
CA ALA A 16 -2.20 -7.54 -14.16
C ALA A 16 -3.60 -7.24 -13.58
N GLY A 17 -3.65 -6.87 -12.29
CA GLY A 17 -4.88 -6.43 -11.63
C GLY A 17 -5.00 -4.91 -11.62
N SER A 18 -6.13 -4.41 -11.13
CA SER A 18 -6.34 -2.98 -10.90
C SER A 18 -6.02 -2.63 -9.44
N GLY A 19 -5.09 -1.69 -9.25
CA GLY A 19 -4.74 -1.15 -7.94
C GLY A 19 -5.13 0.32 -7.81
N MET A 20 -5.17 0.82 -6.58
CA MET A 20 -5.37 2.22 -6.25
C MET A 20 -4.24 2.64 -5.32
N HIS A 21 -3.19 3.22 -5.88
CA HIS A 21 -2.08 3.72 -5.07
C HIS A 21 -2.42 5.09 -4.48
N VAL A 22 -2.08 5.30 -3.21
CA VAL A 22 -2.34 6.55 -2.50
C VAL A 22 -1.02 7.26 -2.22
N HIS A 23 -0.83 8.41 -2.85
CA HIS A 23 0.31 9.29 -2.58
C HIS A 23 -0.04 10.27 -1.45
N THR A 24 0.82 10.35 -0.44
CA THR A 24 0.66 11.25 0.70
C THR A 24 1.90 12.12 0.88
N LYS A 25 1.70 13.28 1.50
CA LYS A 25 2.76 14.10 2.10
C LYS A 25 2.24 14.83 3.32
N ILE A 26 3.10 15.03 4.32
CA ILE A 26 2.83 15.93 5.43
C ILE A 26 3.35 17.31 5.06
N VAL A 27 2.57 18.35 5.31
CA VAL A 27 2.97 19.75 5.16
C VAL A 27 2.83 20.47 6.49
N ASP A 28 3.70 21.45 6.73
CA ASP A 28 3.51 22.36 7.85
C ASP A 28 2.41 23.40 7.57
N LYS A 29 2.16 24.28 8.54
CA LYS A 29 1.18 25.38 8.43
C LYS A 29 1.45 26.36 7.28
N ASN A 30 2.68 26.38 6.75
CA ASN A 30 3.08 27.23 5.64
C ASN A 30 3.05 26.48 4.29
N GLY A 31 2.60 25.21 4.28
CA GLY A 31 2.55 24.38 3.08
C GLY A 31 3.89 23.75 2.67
N ILE A 32 4.90 23.78 3.54
CA ILE A 32 6.22 23.20 3.27
C ILE A 32 6.19 21.70 3.52
N ASN A 33 6.57 20.93 2.50
CA ASN A 33 6.70 19.48 2.60
C ASN A 33 7.68 19.07 3.70
N GLN A 34 7.20 18.23 4.61
CA GLN A 34 7.97 17.73 5.73
C GLN A 34 8.65 16.39 5.45
N TYR A 35 8.40 15.75 4.30
CA TYR A 35 9.01 14.46 3.96
C TYR A 35 10.41 14.54 3.38
N VAL A 36 10.83 15.72 2.91
CA VAL A 36 12.12 15.89 2.26
C VAL A 36 12.80 17.16 2.74
N ASP A 37 14.10 17.09 2.95
CA ASP A 37 14.91 18.25 3.29
C ASP A 37 15.30 19.07 2.04
N LYS A 38 16.02 20.17 2.24
CA LYS A 38 16.50 21.01 1.14
C LYS A 38 17.54 20.30 0.25
N ALA A 39 18.24 19.31 0.79
CA ALA A 39 19.25 18.53 0.07
C ALA A 39 18.62 17.42 -0.79
N GLY A 40 17.34 17.07 -0.57
CA GLY A 40 16.62 16.03 -1.28
C GLY A 40 16.56 14.70 -0.53
N HIS A 41 17.00 14.64 0.73
CA HIS A 41 16.95 13.45 1.56
C HIS A 41 15.62 13.33 2.31
N LEU A 42 15.21 12.09 2.58
CA LEU A 42 14.05 11.84 3.45
C LEU A 42 14.35 12.29 4.88
N THR A 43 13.36 12.95 5.48
CA THR A 43 13.45 13.43 6.86
C THR A 43 13.07 12.35 7.87
N ALA A 44 13.34 12.60 9.15
CA ALA A 44 12.81 11.78 10.24
C ALA A 44 11.28 11.70 10.23
N THR A 45 10.59 12.79 9.85
CA THR A 45 9.13 12.82 9.66
C THR A 45 8.67 11.82 8.60
N ALA A 46 9.38 11.72 7.48
CA ALA A 46 9.11 10.72 6.45
C ALA A 46 9.30 9.29 6.98
N HIS A 47 10.41 9.02 7.66
CA HIS A 47 10.69 7.70 8.22
C HIS A 47 9.64 7.28 9.25
N LYS A 48 9.20 8.19 10.13
CA LYS A 48 8.11 7.92 11.08
C LYS A 48 6.79 7.58 10.38
N ALA A 49 6.43 8.35 9.34
CA ALA A 49 5.24 8.06 8.55
C ALA A 49 5.30 6.67 7.88
N VAL A 50 6.45 6.32 7.30
CA VAL A 50 6.69 4.99 6.73
C VAL A 50 6.60 3.90 7.81
N ALA A 51 7.25 4.08 8.95
CA ALA A 51 7.25 3.11 10.04
C ALA A 51 5.83 2.77 10.51
N GLY A 52 4.98 3.78 10.65
CA GLY A 52 3.57 3.60 10.96
C GLY A 52 2.81 2.81 9.88
N MET A 53 3.04 3.11 8.61
CA MET A 53 2.47 2.33 7.50
C MET A 53 2.98 0.88 7.46
N MET A 54 4.25 0.62 7.81
CA MET A 54 4.79 -0.73 7.90
C MET A 54 4.18 -1.50 9.07
N SER A 55 4.09 -0.87 10.25
CA SER A 55 3.49 -1.46 11.44
C SER A 55 2.03 -1.87 11.22
N LEU A 56 1.24 -1.03 10.54
CA LEU A 56 -0.18 -1.30 10.28
C LEU A 56 -0.48 -1.82 8.87
N ALA A 57 0.54 -2.17 8.08
CA ALA A 57 0.38 -2.59 6.68
C ALA A 57 -0.66 -3.70 6.51
N ALA A 58 -0.58 -4.72 7.37
CA ALA A 58 -1.45 -5.88 7.31
C ALA A 58 -2.90 -5.51 7.65
N SER A 59 -3.15 -4.72 8.69
CA SER A 59 -4.51 -4.29 9.05
C SER A 59 -5.08 -3.23 8.12
N LEU A 60 -4.24 -2.44 7.42
CA LEU A 60 -4.68 -1.48 6.42
C LEU A 60 -5.41 -2.14 5.23
N THR A 61 -5.12 -3.42 4.95
CA THR A 61 -5.84 -4.18 3.93
C THR A 61 -7.33 -4.34 4.25
N ALA A 62 -7.74 -4.33 5.52
CA ALA A 62 -9.15 -4.35 5.90
C ALA A 62 -9.93 -3.11 5.40
N PHE A 63 -9.23 -2.01 5.11
CA PHE A 63 -9.80 -0.79 4.55
C PHE A 63 -9.56 -0.67 3.04
N GLY A 64 -8.41 -1.17 2.57
CA GLY A 64 -7.94 -1.02 1.19
C GLY A 64 -8.28 -2.17 0.24
N ASN A 65 -8.68 -3.32 0.77
CA ASN A 65 -8.85 -4.61 0.08
C ASN A 65 -10.06 -5.34 0.69
N THR A 66 -11.26 -4.87 0.37
CA THR A 66 -12.48 -5.17 1.15
C THR A 66 -13.26 -6.37 0.64
N ASN A 67 -12.86 -6.97 -0.48
CA ASN A 67 -13.53 -8.14 -1.07
C ASN A 67 -12.51 -9.22 -1.51
N PRO A 68 -12.96 -10.46 -1.77
CA PRO A 68 -12.06 -11.57 -2.07
C PRO A 68 -11.19 -11.37 -3.32
N THR A 69 -11.69 -10.68 -4.36
CA THR A 69 -10.91 -10.49 -5.61
C THR A 69 -9.66 -9.63 -5.38
N SER A 70 -9.63 -8.82 -4.32
CA SER A 70 -8.44 -8.10 -3.84
C SER A 70 -7.27 -9.04 -3.54
N TYR A 71 -7.54 -10.18 -2.92
CA TYR A 71 -6.51 -11.14 -2.48
C TYR A 71 -6.05 -12.09 -3.60
N LEU A 72 -6.76 -12.08 -4.74
CA LEU A 72 -6.29 -12.65 -6.01
C LEU A 72 -5.39 -11.67 -6.79
N ARG A 73 -5.40 -10.39 -6.44
CA ARG A 73 -4.41 -9.40 -6.90
C ARG A 73 -3.15 -9.47 -6.04
N LEU A 74 -3.29 -9.53 -4.72
CA LEU A 74 -2.17 -9.62 -3.76
C LEU A 74 -1.58 -11.03 -3.71
N VAL A 75 -0.91 -11.48 -4.78
CA VAL A 75 -0.30 -12.81 -4.88
C VAL A 75 1.22 -12.67 -5.05
N PRO A 76 2.04 -13.49 -4.36
CA PRO A 76 3.49 -13.48 -4.56
C PRO A 76 3.88 -13.67 -6.03
N HIS A 77 5.02 -13.08 -6.42
CA HIS A 77 5.57 -13.11 -7.78
C HIS A 77 4.69 -12.44 -8.88
N GLN A 78 3.68 -11.67 -8.48
CA GLN A 78 2.98 -10.73 -9.37
C GLN A 78 3.35 -9.28 -9.05
N GLU A 79 2.88 -8.33 -9.87
CA GLU A 79 3.23 -6.91 -9.74
C GLU A 79 2.75 -6.25 -8.43
N ALA A 80 1.84 -6.89 -7.70
CA ALA A 80 1.29 -6.37 -6.46
C ALA A 80 2.18 -6.72 -5.25
N PRO A 81 2.47 -5.75 -4.36
CA PRO A 81 3.33 -5.99 -3.20
C PRO A 81 2.62 -6.91 -2.19
N THR A 82 3.34 -7.92 -1.69
CA THR A 82 2.84 -8.83 -0.65
C THR A 82 3.73 -8.84 0.59
N THR A 83 4.97 -8.40 0.51
CA THR A 83 5.88 -8.23 1.64
C THR A 83 5.73 -6.83 2.23
N VAL A 84 5.71 -6.73 3.56
CA VAL A 84 5.67 -5.45 4.29
C VAL A 84 7.06 -4.83 4.27
N CYS A 85 7.34 -4.08 3.21
CA CYS A 85 8.60 -3.35 3.04
C CYS A 85 8.40 -2.03 2.31
N TRP A 86 9.37 -1.14 2.43
CA TRP A 86 9.40 0.11 1.66
C TRP A 86 10.71 0.29 0.91
N GLY A 87 10.69 1.11 -0.14
CA GLY A 87 11.87 1.41 -0.93
C GLY A 87 11.68 2.57 -1.89
N ASP A 88 12.77 3.09 -2.42
CA ASP A 88 12.82 4.21 -3.35
C ASP A 88 12.98 3.76 -4.81
N ARG A 89 13.69 2.65 -5.03
CA ARG A 89 13.95 2.06 -6.36
C ARG A 89 13.19 0.77 -6.61
N ASN A 90 12.66 0.15 -5.56
CA ASN A 90 12.01 -1.16 -5.64
C ASN A 90 10.54 -1.02 -6.07
N ARG A 91 10.24 -1.47 -7.29
CA ARG A 91 8.86 -1.50 -7.84
C ARG A 91 7.97 -2.58 -7.20
N SER A 92 8.52 -3.40 -6.32
CA SER A 92 7.79 -4.45 -5.60
C SER A 92 7.56 -4.10 -4.13
N ALA A 93 8.07 -2.96 -3.67
CA ALA A 93 7.84 -2.49 -2.31
C ALA A 93 6.38 -2.06 -2.09
N LEU A 94 5.86 -2.34 -0.90
CA LEU A 94 4.52 -1.98 -0.46
C LEU A 94 4.34 -0.46 -0.39
N VAL A 95 5.31 0.20 0.25
CA VAL A 95 5.41 1.64 0.30
C VAL A 95 6.57 2.10 -0.57
N ARG A 96 6.30 3.01 -1.51
CA ARG A 96 7.33 3.52 -2.41
C ARG A 96 7.61 5.00 -2.18
N VAL A 97 8.87 5.38 -2.32
CA VAL A 97 9.30 6.78 -2.35
C VAL A 97 9.68 7.14 -3.79
N PRO A 98 8.84 7.88 -4.54
CA PRO A 98 9.17 8.24 -5.91
C PRO A 98 10.39 9.17 -5.98
N LEU A 99 11.43 8.75 -6.70
CA LEU A 99 12.71 9.49 -6.83
C LEU A 99 12.67 10.66 -7.83
N GLY A 100 11.62 10.76 -8.65
CA GLY A 100 11.53 11.77 -9.71
C GLY A 100 11.51 13.23 -9.23
N TRP A 101 11.32 13.48 -7.93
CA TRP A 101 11.22 14.83 -7.36
C TRP A 101 12.52 15.34 -6.73
N SER A 102 13.44 14.44 -6.41
CA SER A 102 14.70 14.72 -5.71
C SER A 102 15.94 14.46 -6.55
N ALA A 103 15.80 13.83 -7.73
CA ALA A 103 16.92 13.61 -8.63
C ALA A 103 17.46 14.93 -9.19
N ASP A 104 18.77 15.12 -9.10
CA ASP A 104 19.50 16.25 -9.69
C ASP A 104 19.78 16.03 -11.18
N VAL A 105 18.82 15.40 -11.87
CA VAL A 105 18.93 14.95 -13.25
C VAL A 105 17.71 15.42 -14.02
N ASP A 106 17.92 16.41 -14.88
CA ASP A 106 16.91 16.85 -15.85
C ASP A 106 16.85 15.87 -17.02
N MET A 107 16.05 14.82 -16.86
CA MET A 107 15.84 13.81 -17.90
C MET A 107 15.25 14.40 -19.19
N CYS A 108 14.53 15.53 -19.14
CA CYS A 108 14.01 16.18 -20.34
C CYS A 108 15.15 16.73 -21.20
N SER A 109 16.15 17.37 -20.58
CA SER A 109 17.36 17.86 -21.29
C SER A 109 18.26 16.74 -21.82
N ILE A 110 18.23 15.56 -21.20
CA ILE A 110 18.96 14.38 -21.69
C ILE A 110 18.31 13.81 -22.96
N ILE A 111 16.97 13.76 -23.00
CA ILE A 111 16.22 13.18 -24.12
C ILE A 111 16.02 14.20 -25.25
N ASN A 112 15.94 15.48 -24.92
CA ASN A 112 15.82 16.59 -25.87
C ASN A 112 17.02 17.54 -25.73
N PRO A 113 18.08 17.37 -26.53
CA PRO A 113 19.29 18.21 -26.46
C PRO A 113 19.07 19.71 -26.74
N LEU A 114 17.90 20.09 -27.28
CA LEU A 114 17.51 21.49 -27.49
C LEU A 114 16.89 22.14 -26.24
N GLU A 115 16.49 21.33 -25.25
CA GLU A 115 15.98 21.81 -23.97
C GLU A 115 17.16 22.25 -23.07
N LYS A 116 17.05 23.42 -22.46
CA LYS A 116 18.09 23.91 -21.53
C LYS A 116 17.98 23.14 -20.21
N PRO A 117 19.07 22.56 -19.69
CA PRO A 117 19.06 21.89 -18.40
C PRO A 117 18.55 22.80 -17.28
N SER A 118 17.57 22.32 -16.52
CA SER A 118 17.08 22.99 -15.32
C SER A 118 17.71 22.42 -14.06
N SER A 119 18.23 23.30 -13.19
CA SER A 119 18.68 22.94 -11.83
C SER A 119 17.56 23.05 -10.80
N LYS A 120 16.31 23.26 -11.23
CA LYS A 120 15.18 23.49 -10.32
C LYS A 120 14.75 22.18 -9.66
N ARG A 121 14.94 22.09 -8.35
CA ARG A 121 14.47 20.95 -7.55
C ARG A 121 13.00 21.13 -7.17
N TYR A 122 12.19 20.11 -7.45
CA TYR A 122 10.77 20.09 -7.11
C TYR A 122 10.51 19.29 -5.83
N THR A 123 11.37 19.42 -4.83
CA THR A 123 11.30 18.68 -3.55
C THR A 123 9.93 18.82 -2.86
N ASN A 124 9.25 19.95 -3.01
CA ASN A 124 7.89 20.13 -2.46
C ASN A 124 6.83 19.16 -3.05
N LYS A 125 7.14 18.46 -4.15
CA LYS A 125 6.32 17.41 -4.77
C LYS A 125 6.65 16.00 -4.28
N GLN A 126 7.68 15.82 -3.44
CA GLN A 126 8.01 14.51 -2.86
C GLN A 126 6.81 13.94 -2.10
N THR A 127 6.50 12.68 -2.36
CA THR A 127 5.42 11.93 -1.70
C THR A 127 5.94 10.58 -1.21
N ILE A 128 5.14 9.93 -0.38
CA ILE A 128 5.22 8.51 -0.07
C ILE A 128 3.97 7.86 -0.63
N GLU A 129 4.12 6.73 -1.32
CA GLU A 129 3.07 6.02 -2.05
C GLU A 129 2.74 4.70 -1.37
N PHE A 130 1.51 4.55 -0.88
CA PHE A 130 0.97 3.26 -0.40
C PHE A 130 0.29 2.51 -1.55
N ARG A 131 0.68 1.26 -1.81
CA ARG A 131 0.34 0.56 -3.07
C ARG A 131 -0.58 -0.65 -2.93
N ALA A 132 -0.91 -1.02 -1.69
CA ALA A 132 -1.68 -2.23 -1.39
C ALA A 132 -3.13 -2.13 -1.88
N SER A 133 -3.75 -0.97 -1.70
CA SER A 133 -5.17 -0.74 -1.93
C SER A 133 -5.60 -0.91 -3.38
N ASP A 134 -6.89 -1.15 -3.59
CA ASP A 134 -7.53 -1.31 -4.88
C ASP A 134 -8.94 -0.70 -4.90
N GLY A 135 -9.67 -0.91 -6.00
CA GLY A 135 -10.97 -0.30 -6.23
C GLY A 135 -12.10 -0.78 -5.31
N SER A 136 -11.87 -1.80 -4.49
CA SER A 136 -12.84 -2.27 -3.50
C SER A 136 -12.92 -1.34 -2.27
N ALA A 137 -11.92 -0.49 -2.06
CA ALA A 137 -11.80 0.33 -0.87
C ALA A 137 -12.88 1.41 -0.75
N ASN A 138 -13.42 1.60 0.46
CA ASN A 138 -14.07 2.86 0.81
C ASN A 138 -12.99 3.93 1.02
N ILE A 139 -12.91 4.90 0.11
CA ILE A 139 -11.83 5.88 0.10
C ILE A 139 -11.73 6.69 1.40
N TYR A 140 -12.85 7.00 2.06
CA TYR A 140 -12.84 7.78 3.30
C TYR A 140 -12.20 6.97 4.43
N LEU A 141 -12.59 5.70 4.57
CA LEU A 141 -12.06 4.81 5.61
C LEU A 141 -10.59 4.46 5.33
N LEU A 142 -10.22 4.26 4.07
CA LEU A 142 -8.83 4.02 3.69
C LEU A 142 -7.94 5.22 4.02
N LEU A 143 -8.35 6.45 3.65
CA LEU A 143 -7.57 7.65 3.95
C LEU A 143 -7.47 7.90 5.45
N ALA A 144 -8.55 7.70 6.21
CA ALA A 144 -8.52 7.76 7.67
C ALA A 144 -7.59 6.69 8.27
N GLY A 145 -7.60 5.47 7.71
CA GLY A 145 -6.73 4.38 8.13
C GLY A 145 -5.26 4.69 7.88
N ILE A 146 -4.92 5.21 6.69
CA ILE A 146 -3.56 5.65 6.34
C ILE A 146 -3.11 6.78 7.27
N CYS A 147 -3.95 7.79 7.51
CA CYS A 147 -3.65 8.86 8.47
C CYS A 147 -3.40 8.31 9.89
N THR A 148 -4.18 7.32 10.32
CA THR A 148 -4.01 6.66 11.62
C THR A 148 -2.70 5.89 11.69
N ALA A 149 -2.34 5.17 10.63
CA ALA A 149 -1.05 4.49 10.53
C ALA A 149 0.11 5.50 10.60
N VAL A 150 0.03 6.60 9.84
CA VAL A 150 1.03 7.66 9.88
C VAL A 150 1.16 8.26 11.28
N ARG A 151 0.03 8.58 11.94
CA ARG A 151 0.02 9.05 13.35
C ARG A 151 0.71 8.05 14.27
N HIS A 152 0.35 6.76 14.17
CA HIS A 152 0.93 5.71 14.99
C HIS A 152 2.46 5.66 14.84
N GLY A 153 2.98 5.89 13.63
CA GLY A 153 4.41 6.01 13.38
C GLY A 153 5.13 7.11 14.18
N PHE A 154 4.44 8.17 14.61
CA PHE A 154 4.99 9.19 15.52
C PHE A 154 4.91 8.79 16.99
N GLU A 155 4.13 7.76 17.32
CA GLU A 155 3.90 7.25 18.68
C GLU A 155 4.77 6.01 18.98
N ILE A 156 5.43 5.44 17.96
CA ILE A 156 6.41 4.36 18.13
C ILE A 156 7.77 4.95 18.53
N ASP A 157 8.30 4.54 19.69
CA ASP A 157 9.57 5.05 20.22
C ASP A 157 10.76 4.82 19.26
N ASN A 158 10.83 3.66 18.63
CA ASN A 158 11.90 3.25 17.71
C ASN A 158 11.49 3.32 16.23
N ALA A 159 10.56 4.21 15.86
CA ALA A 159 10.00 4.29 14.52
C ALA A 159 11.04 4.37 13.39
N GLU A 160 12.10 5.17 13.56
CA GLU A 160 13.15 5.29 12.54
C GLU A 160 13.94 3.99 12.36
N GLN A 161 14.11 3.21 13.42
CA GLN A 161 14.73 1.89 13.34
C GLN A 161 13.79 0.90 12.62
N LEU A 162 12.50 0.89 12.95
CA LEU A 162 11.51 0.09 12.24
C LEU A 162 11.48 0.42 10.74
N ALA A 163 11.57 1.70 10.37
CA ALA A 163 11.71 2.09 8.97
C ALA A 163 12.98 1.51 8.36
N LYS A 164 14.15 1.59 9.02
CA LYS A 164 15.38 0.98 8.51
C LYS A 164 15.28 -0.54 8.35
N ASP A 165 14.70 -1.24 9.32
CA ASP A 165 14.60 -2.70 9.35
C ASP A 165 13.66 -3.26 8.26
N THR A 166 12.74 -2.42 7.78
CA THR A 166 11.77 -2.74 6.72
C THR A 166 12.14 -2.13 5.36
N TYR A 167 13.30 -1.47 5.25
CA TYR A 167 13.78 -0.88 4.00
C TYR A 167 14.41 -1.93 3.08
N VAL A 168 14.01 -1.92 1.81
CA VAL A 168 14.54 -2.84 0.80
C VAL A 168 14.89 -2.11 -0.49
N ALA A 169 16.20 -1.99 -0.76
CA ALA A 169 16.75 -1.34 -1.96
C ALA A 169 16.77 -2.24 -3.21
N VAL A 170 16.64 -3.55 -3.04
CA VAL A 170 16.80 -4.56 -4.09
C VAL A 170 15.46 -5.07 -4.62
N ASN A 171 15.46 -5.72 -5.79
CA ASN A 171 14.25 -6.34 -6.33
C ASN A 171 13.96 -7.66 -5.60
N ILE A 172 12.90 -7.68 -4.79
CA ILE A 172 12.51 -8.81 -3.91
C ILE A 172 11.96 -10.04 -4.64
N HIS A 173 11.72 -9.95 -5.95
CA HIS A 173 11.24 -11.10 -6.74
C HIS A 173 12.36 -11.96 -7.31
N LYS A 174 13.63 -11.61 -7.07
CA LYS A 174 14.75 -12.47 -7.45
C LYS A 174 15.13 -13.38 -6.29
N ASP A 175 15.32 -14.65 -6.60
CA ASP A 175 15.66 -15.71 -5.62
C ASP A 175 16.93 -15.37 -4.82
N GLU A 176 17.88 -14.64 -5.42
CA GLU A 176 19.11 -14.18 -4.77
C GLU A 176 18.88 -13.24 -3.57
N PHE A 177 17.71 -12.60 -3.48
CA PHE A 177 17.34 -11.67 -2.40
C PHE A 177 16.20 -12.18 -1.52
N ALA A 178 15.74 -13.42 -1.70
CA ALA A 178 14.66 -14.01 -0.91
C ALA A 178 15.00 -14.06 0.60
N GLY A 179 16.27 -14.28 0.94
CA GLY A 179 16.74 -14.26 2.33
C GLY A 179 16.69 -12.88 2.98
N THR A 180 16.73 -11.80 2.19
CA THR A 180 16.74 -10.40 2.68
C THR A 180 15.37 -9.93 3.18
N VAL A 181 14.30 -10.68 2.87
CA VAL A 181 12.93 -10.33 3.24
C VAL A 181 12.23 -11.38 4.08
N ALA A 182 12.92 -12.48 4.41
CA ALA A 182 12.34 -13.60 5.16
C ALA A 182 11.93 -13.21 6.59
N HIS A 183 12.55 -12.18 7.18
CA HIS A 183 12.22 -11.64 8.49
C HIS A 183 11.05 -10.65 8.47
N LEU A 184 10.60 -10.23 7.28
CA LEU A 184 9.55 -9.22 7.12
C LEU A 184 8.17 -9.86 7.15
N ASP A 185 7.20 -9.13 7.69
CA ASP A 185 5.80 -9.56 7.68
C ASP A 185 5.24 -9.55 6.24
N SER A 186 4.09 -10.21 6.06
CA SER A 186 3.38 -10.28 4.78
C SER A 186 1.96 -9.76 4.91
N LEU A 187 1.45 -9.22 3.80
CA LEU A 187 0.04 -8.85 3.71
C LEU A 187 -0.85 -10.10 3.80
N PRO A 188 -2.05 -9.96 4.39
CA PRO A 188 -3.03 -11.03 4.44
C PRO A 188 -3.34 -11.62 3.06
N ALA A 189 -3.70 -12.91 3.06
CA ALA A 189 -4.03 -13.67 1.86
C ALA A 189 -5.55 -13.82 1.60
N SER A 190 -6.38 -13.26 2.47
CA SER A 190 -7.84 -13.34 2.41
C SER A 190 -8.50 -12.22 3.22
N CYS A 191 -9.80 -11.96 2.99
CA CYS A 191 -10.59 -11.03 3.78
C CYS A 191 -10.59 -11.42 5.26
N VAL A 192 -10.78 -12.71 5.57
CA VAL A 192 -10.76 -13.22 6.94
C VAL A 192 -9.42 -12.94 7.64
N ALA A 193 -8.30 -13.14 6.95
CA ALA A 193 -6.98 -12.85 7.52
C ALA A 193 -6.78 -11.35 7.77
N SER A 194 -7.33 -10.49 6.91
CA SER A 194 -7.32 -9.03 7.11
C SER A 194 -8.18 -8.58 8.28
N ALA A 195 -9.34 -9.21 8.48
CA ALA A 195 -10.19 -8.98 9.64
C ALA A 195 -9.45 -9.28 10.94
N GLU A 196 -8.69 -10.37 10.98
CA GLU A 196 -7.89 -10.74 12.14
C GLU A 196 -6.78 -9.72 12.42
N ARG A 197 -6.07 -9.24 11.40
CA ARG A 197 -5.08 -8.17 11.57
C ARG A 197 -5.72 -6.87 12.05
N LEU A 198 -6.90 -6.52 11.55
CA LEU A 198 -7.65 -5.36 12.02
C LEU A 198 -8.04 -5.50 13.49
N ARG A 199 -8.49 -6.69 13.91
CA ARG A 199 -8.82 -7.00 15.30
C ARG A 199 -7.62 -6.82 16.23
N GLN A 200 -6.45 -7.32 15.82
CA GLN A 200 -5.20 -7.19 16.58
C GLN A 200 -4.79 -5.72 16.78
N HIS A 201 -4.99 -4.88 15.75
CA HIS A 201 -4.62 -3.47 15.78
C HIS A 201 -5.77 -2.53 16.17
N ARG A 202 -6.94 -3.04 16.59
CA ARG A 202 -8.16 -2.24 16.81
C ARG A 202 -7.94 -1.03 17.71
N ALA A 203 -7.18 -1.19 18.79
CA ALA A 203 -6.96 -0.15 19.78
C ALA A 203 -6.24 1.07 19.18
N ILE A 204 -5.38 0.83 18.18
CA ILE A 204 -4.65 1.89 17.48
C ILE A 204 -5.61 2.70 16.58
N TYR A 205 -6.59 2.03 15.94
CA TYR A 205 -7.59 2.71 15.11
C TYR A 205 -8.64 3.44 15.96
N GLU A 206 -9.08 2.86 17.07
CA GLU A 206 -10.07 3.47 17.98
C GLU A 206 -9.47 4.62 18.81
N ALA A 207 -8.15 4.66 18.97
CA ALA A 207 -7.47 5.71 19.72
C ALA A 207 -7.80 7.11 19.20
N ARG A 208 -7.98 8.05 20.13
CA ARG A 208 -8.38 9.44 19.87
C ARG A 208 -9.75 9.58 19.17
N GLY A 209 -10.56 8.52 19.14
CA GLY A 209 -11.89 8.53 18.54
C GLY A 209 -11.88 8.67 17.02
N VAL A 210 -10.78 8.27 16.34
CA VAL A 210 -10.70 8.33 14.88
C VAL A 210 -11.68 7.36 14.23
N PHE A 211 -11.75 6.14 14.77
CA PHE A 211 -12.75 5.15 14.40
C PHE A 211 -13.60 4.80 15.62
N ASP A 212 -14.92 4.85 15.45
CA ASP A 212 -15.83 4.32 16.45
C ASP A 212 -15.78 2.78 16.46
N PRO A 213 -15.85 2.10 17.64
CA PRO A 213 -15.81 0.64 17.72
C PRO A 213 -16.83 -0.07 16.81
N VAL A 214 -18.02 0.51 16.63
CA VAL A 214 -19.06 -0.07 15.74
C VAL A 214 -18.58 -0.12 14.29
N THR A 215 -17.80 0.87 13.85
CA THR A 215 -17.22 0.89 12.50
C THR A 215 -16.21 -0.24 12.33
N ILE A 216 -15.35 -0.45 13.32
CA ILE A 216 -14.36 -1.53 13.30
C ILE A 216 -15.05 -2.90 13.32
N ASP A 217 -16.04 -3.09 14.20
CA ASP A 217 -16.81 -4.33 14.29
C ASP A 217 -17.58 -4.63 12.99
N MET A 218 -18.11 -3.60 12.32
CA MET A 218 -18.75 -3.76 11.01
C MET A 218 -17.75 -4.21 9.94
N LEU A 219 -16.58 -3.58 9.85
CA LEU A 219 -15.55 -3.97 8.89
C LEU A 219 -15.09 -5.42 9.09
N ILE A 220 -14.81 -5.78 10.34
CA ILE A 220 -14.43 -7.15 10.71
C ILE A 220 -15.52 -8.15 10.29
N ARG A 221 -16.79 -7.91 10.67
CA ARG A 221 -17.91 -8.80 10.33
C ARG A 221 -18.09 -8.95 8.82
N ASN A 222 -17.99 -7.86 8.07
CA ASN A 222 -18.15 -7.89 6.61
C ASN A 222 -17.04 -8.72 5.95
N LEU A 223 -15.79 -8.56 6.41
CA LEU A 223 -14.66 -9.33 5.90
C LEU A 223 -14.75 -10.81 6.26
N GLU A 224 -15.20 -11.13 7.47
CA GLU A 224 -15.36 -12.53 7.92
C GLU A 224 -16.51 -13.25 7.21
N ALA A 225 -17.55 -12.51 6.80
CA ALA A 225 -18.68 -13.07 6.08
C ALA A 225 -18.32 -13.69 4.72
N TYR A 226 -17.16 -13.34 4.13
CA TYR A 226 -16.69 -13.96 2.89
C TYR A 226 -16.21 -15.39 3.05
N GLN A 227 -15.80 -15.80 4.27
CA GLN A 227 -15.35 -17.18 4.57
C GLN A 227 -14.28 -17.69 3.58
N ASP A 228 -13.30 -16.85 3.27
CA ASP A 228 -12.42 -16.99 2.12
C ASP A 228 -10.99 -17.43 2.49
N THR A 229 -10.82 -18.14 3.60
CA THR A 229 -9.50 -18.61 4.08
C THR A 229 -8.76 -19.52 3.09
N ASP A 230 -9.49 -20.24 2.23
CA ASP A 230 -8.97 -21.13 1.19
C ASP A 230 -9.14 -20.55 -0.23
N LEU A 231 -9.40 -19.25 -0.35
CA LEU A 231 -9.70 -18.55 -1.61
C LEU A 231 -8.75 -18.91 -2.75
N ARG A 232 -7.44 -18.84 -2.51
CA ARG A 232 -6.43 -19.06 -3.56
C ARG A 232 -6.45 -20.50 -4.05
N ALA A 233 -6.54 -21.47 -3.12
CA ALA A 233 -6.61 -22.89 -3.47
C ALA A 233 -7.88 -23.20 -4.28
N LYS A 234 -9.03 -22.67 -3.85
CA LYS A 234 -10.30 -22.80 -4.58
C LYS A 234 -10.24 -22.16 -5.97
N ALA A 235 -9.72 -20.92 -6.07
CA ALA A 235 -9.60 -20.21 -7.35
C ALA A 235 -8.65 -20.90 -8.34
N GLN A 236 -7.62 -21.59 -7.85
CA GLN A 236 -6.71 -22.37 -8.69
C GLN A 236 -7.32 -23.70 -9.13
N ALA A 237 -8.08 -24.36 -8.26
CA ALA A 237 -8.68 -25.66 -8.52
C ALA A 237 -9.96 -25.56 -9.39
N ASP A 238 -10.72 -24.47 -9.28
CA ASP A 238 -12.02 -24.30 -9.93
C ASP A 238 -12.12 -22.97 -10.72
N PRO A 239 -11.91 -23.02 -12.05
CA PRO A 239 -12.10 -21.87 -12.93
C PRO A 239 -13.53 -21.30 -12.94
N LYS A 240 -14.55 -22.13 -12.66
CA LYS A 240 -15.94 -21.69 -12.61
C LYS A 240 -16.18 -20.85 -11.35
N PHE A 241 -15.69 -21.30 -10.20
CA PHE A 241 -15.71 -20.51 -8.96
C PHE A 241 -15.05 -19.14 -9.16
N LEU A 242 -13.86 -19.11 -9.78
CA LEU A 242 -13.17 -17.87 -10.08
C LEU A 242 -14.03 -16.92 -10.94
N LYS A 243 -14.65 -17.45 -12.00
CA LYS A 243 -15.52 -16.66 -12.87
C LYS A 243 -16.72 -16.11 -12.11
N GLU A 244 -17.40 -16.93 -11.31
CA GLU A 244 -18.53 -16.52 -10.49
C GLU A 244 -18.16 -15.44 -9.47
N LEU A 245 -16.96 -15.55 -8.88
CA LEU A 245 -16.41 -14.57 -7.96
C LEU A 245 -16.17 -13.22 -8.67
N VAL A 246 -15.53 -13.26 -9.85
CA VAL A 246 -15.29 -12.06 -10.66
C VAL A 246 -16.60 -11.42 -11.10
N ASP A 247 -17.57 -12.21 -11.56
CA ASP A 247 -18.88 -11.71 -11.99
C ASP A 247 -19.62 -11.06 -10.82
N ARG A 248 -19.53 -11.64 -9.61
CA ARG A 248 -20.16 -11.10 -8.39
C ARG A 248 -19.57 -9.75 -7.96
N TYR A 249 -18.26 -9.61 -8.00
CA TYR A 249 -17.54 -8.41 -7.55
C TYR A 249 -17.07 -7.52 -8.72
N PHE A 250 -17.69 -7.67 -9.90
CA PHE A 250 -17.31 -6.89 -11.08
C PHE A 250 -17.53 -5.39 -10.89
N TYR A 251 -18.49 -4.97 -10.05
CA TYR A 251 -18.70 -3.56 -9.73
C TYR A 251 -18.27 -3.20 -8.30
N CYS A 252 -17.42 -4.07 -7.74
CA CYS A 252 -16.85 -4.10 -6.38
C CYS A 252 -17.76 -4.73 -5.32
#